data_AF-A0A166YYG3-F1
#
_entry.id   AF-A0A166YYG3-F1
#
_cell.length_a   1.000
_cell.length_b   1.000
_cell.length_c   1.000
_cell.angle_alpha   90.00
_cell.angle_beta   90.00
_cell.angle_gamma   90.00
#
_symmetry.space_group_name_H-M   'P 1'
#
loop_
_entity.id
_entity.type
_entity.pdbx_description
1 polymer ?
#
loop_
_entity_poly.entity_id
_entity_poly.type
_entity_poly.pdbx_seq_one_letter_code
_entity_poly.pdbx_strand_id
1 'polypeptide(L)'
;MIDIKKVVYNCLAIWLVCVCTMAHGHALKETTATITVRSGQLDILVNANFAHWLSTLHSHEAWLLGDTELVLLANQTDKHKAKQLKEMIVQRTGVAVNGHKLKCSVNQFPSNLSELQKAHHTRSYFRLGCIAPNSQINSVALSLPKSLGRIYVSLVRPKQQVIGAGEKAMFNL
;
A
#
# COMPACT_ATOMS: atom_id res chain seq x y z
N MET A 1 -44.90 -45.81 0.48
CA MET A 1 -43.95 -46.23 -0.57
C MET A 1 -43.14 -45.00 -0.96
N ILE A 2 -41.91 -44.88 -0.43
CA ILE A 2 -41.07 -43.69 -0.64
C ILE A 2 -40.47 -43.79 -2.04
N ASP A 3 -40.72 -42.79 -2.88
CA ASP A 3 -40.26 -42.75 -4.26
C ASP A 3 -38.76 -42.45 -4.30
N ILE A 4 -37.95 -43.51 -4.38
CA ILE A 4 -36.49 -43.48 -4.32
C ILE A 4 -35.91 -42.53 -5.38
N LYS A 5 -36.58 -42.35 -6.53
CA LYS A 5 -36.13 -41.43 -7.59
C LYS A 5 -36.20 -39.96 -7.18
N LYS A 6 -37.21 -39.57 -6.40
CA LYS A 6 -37.33 -38.20 -5.87
C LYS A 6 -36.29 -37.89 -4.80
N VAL A 7 -35.93 -38.87 -3.97
CA VAL A 7 -34.92 -38.71 -2.91
C VAL A 7 -33.51 -38.55 -3.51
N VAL A 8 -33.19 -39.32 -4.56
CA VAL A 8 -31.90 -39.23 -5.27
C VAL A 8 -31.76 -37.89 -6.00
N TYR A 9 -32.81 -37.41 -6.68
CA TYR A 9 -32.78 -36.10 -7.35
C TYR A 9 -32.62 -34.93 -6.38
N ASN A 10 -33.25 -35.02 -5.20
CA ASN A 10 -33.15 -33.96 -4.19
C ASN A 10 -31.77 -33.94 -3.52
N CYS A 11 -31.16 -35.11 -3.26
CA CYS A 11 -29.77 -35.18 -2.78
C CYS A 11 -28.75 -34.67 -3.81
N LEU A 12 -28.97 -34.94 -5.11
CA LEU A 12 -28.09 -34.47 -6.18
C LEU A 12 -28.16 -32.94 -6.37
N ALA A 13 -29.36 -32.36 -6.22
CA ALA A 13 -29.55 -30.91 -6.28
C ALA A 13 -28.90 -30.18 -5.10
N ILE A 14 -28.91 -30.77 -3.90
CA ILE A 14 -28.27 -30.21 -2.71
C ILE A 14 -26.74 -30.24 -2.82
N TRP A 15 -26.17 -31.25 -3.49
CA TRP A 15 -24.72 -31.33 -3.71
C TRP A 15 -24.21 -30.29 -4.72
N LEU A 16 -25.01 -29.94 -5.73
CA LEU A 16 -24.62 -28.96 -6.77
C LEU A 16 -24.58 -27.52 -6.25
N VAL A 17 -25.35 -27.19 -5.21
CA VAL A 17 -25.41 -25.84 -4.63
C VAL A 17 -24.26 -25.57 -3.64
N CYS A 18 -23.61 -26.61 -3.12
CA CYS A 18 -22.59 -26.47 -2.06
C CYS A 18 -21.19 -26.06 -2.57
N VAL A 19 -20.95 -26.06 -3.89
CA VAL A 19 -19.60 -25.83 -4.45
C VAL A 19 -19.28 -24.35 -4.72
N CYS A 20 -20.24 -23.43 -4.56
CA CYS A 20 -20.08 -22.06 -5.05
C CYS A 20 -19.59 -21.01 -4.03
N THR A 21 -19.25 -21.36 -2.78
CA THR A 21 -18.86 -20.35 -1.78
C THR A 21 -17.56 -20.69 -1.06
N MET A 22 -16.50 -20.94 -1.82
CA MET A 22 -15.12 -20.76 -1.35
C MET A 22 -14.68 -19.34 -1.74
N ALA A 23 -15.33 -18.32 -1.17
CA ALA A 23 -14.84 -16.95 -1.24
C ALA A 23 -13.57 -16.86 -0.41
N HIS A 24 -12.44 -17.22 -1.01
CA HIS A 24 -11.14 -16.94 -0.46
C HIS A 24 -10.99 -15.43 -0.46
N GLY A 25 -11.15 -14.81 0.71
CA GLY A 25 -10.62 -13.47 0.96
C GLY A 25 -9.12 -13.54 0.82
N HIS A 26 -8.61 -13.48 -0.42
CA HIS A 26 -7.19 -13.44 -0.68
C HIS A 26 -6.64 -12.24 0.08
N ALA A 27 -5.75 -12.48 1.05
CA ALA A 27 -4.95 -11.43 1.65
C ALA A 27 -4.34 -10.62 0.49
N LEU A 28 -4.65 -9.33 0.45
CA LEU A 28 -4.42 -8.49 -0.70
C LEU A 28 -2.92 -8.53 -1.07
N LYS A 29 -2.57 -9.26 -2.12
CA LYS A 29 -1.18 -9.39 -2.59
C LYS A 29 -0.61 -8.04 -3.06
N GLU A 30 -1.49 -7.09 -3.35
CA GLU A 30 -1.16 -5.80 -3.94
C GLU A 30 -0.43 -4.88 -2.97
N THR A 31 0.27 -3.89 -3.51
CA THR A 31 0.84 -2.79 -2.73
C THR A 31 -0.32 -2.04 -2.05
N THR A 32 -0.17 -1.66 -0.78
CA THR A 32 -1.16 -0.84 -0.08
C THR A 32 -0.59 0.51 0.28
N ALA A 33 -1.42 1.55 0.24
CA ALA A 33 -1.09 2.86 0.74
C ALA A 33 -2.18 3.32 1.73
N THR A 34 -1.78 3.72 2.92
CA THR A 34 -2.67 4.28 3.94
C THR A 34 -2.31 5.73 4.15
N ILE A 35 -3.23 6.62 3.82
CA ILE A 35 -3.13 8.05 4.06
C ILE A 35 -3.80 8.36 5.39
N THR A 36 -3.02 8.80 6.37
CA THR A 36 -3.53 9.25 7.68
C THR A 36 -3.52 10.77 7.73
N VAL A 37 -4.68 11.36 7.95
CA VAL A 37 -4.84 12.82 8.06
C VAL A 37 -4.95 13.19 9.54
N ARG A 38 -3.96 13.90 10.08
CA ARG A 38 -3.92 14.31 11.49
C ARG A 38 -3.44 15.74 11.65
N SER A 39 -4.23 16.60 12.28
CA SER A 39 -3.80 17.93 12.75
C SER A 39 -2.99 18.76 11.72
N GLY A 40 -3.46 18.83 10.47
CA GLY A 40 -2.76 19.57 9.40
C GLY A 40 -1.53 18.85 8.81
N GLN A 41 -1.32 17.59 9.13
CA GLN A 41 -0.28 16.74 8.56
C GLN A 41 -0.91 15.53 7.86
N LEU A 42 -0.24 15.08 6.80
CA LEU A 42 -0.52 13.81 6.14
C LEU A 42 0.65 12.88 6.35
N ASP A 43 0.37 11.69 6.86
CA ASP A 43 1.32 10.57 6.89
C ASP A 43 0.84 9.50 5.92
N ILE A 44 1.69 9.11 4.98
CA ILE A 44 1.36 8.12 3.96
C ILE A 44 2.27 6.92 4.19
N LEU A 45 1.70 5.81 4.64
CA LEU A 45 2.38 4.53 4.79
C LEU A 45 2.15 3.71 3.53
N VAL A 46 3.21 3.39 2.81
CA VAL A 46 3.16 2.49 1.65
C VAL A 46 3.80 1.17 2.02
N ASN A 47 3.03 0.09 1.94
CA ASN A 47 3.48 -1.28 2.22
C ASN A 47 3.52 -2.06 0.90
N ALA A 48 4.72 -2.49 0.50
CA ALA A 48 4.96 -3.11 -0.79
C ALA A 48 5.76 -4.42 -0.65
N ASN A 49 5.66 -5.27 -1.67
CA ASN A 49 6.61 -6.36 -1.87
C ASN A 49 7.90 -5.78 -2.47
N PHE A 50 8.90 -5.54 -1.63
CA PHE A 50 10.17 -4.95 -2.07
C PHE A 50 10.97 -5.88 -2.98
N ALA A 51 10.86 -7.20 -2.82
CA ALA A 51 11.52 -8.15 -3.73
C ALA A 51 11.01 -7.95 -5.17
N HIS A 52 9.69 -7.90 -5.32
CA HIS A 52 9.07 -7.66 -6.62
C HIS A 52 9.39 -6.25 -7.15
N TRP A 53 9.21 -5.22 -6.33
CA TRP A 53 9.46 -3.84 -6.74
C TRP A 53 10.92 -3.61 -7.19
N LEU A 54 11.90 -4.12 -6.43
CA LEU A 54 13.31 -4.04 -6.78
C LEU A 54 13.61 -4.84 -8.05
N SER A 55 12.99 -6.01 -8.24
CA SER A 55 13.14 -6.79 -9.48
C SER A 55 12.68 -6.00 -10.71
N THR A 56 11.52 -5.34 -10.63
CA THR A 56 11.00 -4.49 -11.71
C THR A 56 11.96 -3.36 -12.04
N LEU A 57 12.56 -2.73 -11.03
CA LEU A 57 13.52 -1.64 -11.21
C LEU A 57 14.89 -2.09 -11.75
N HIS A 58 15.21 -3.38 -11.79
CA HIS A 58 16.41 -3.87 -12.48
C HIS A 58 16.16 -4.17 -13.97
N SER A 59 14.89 -4.17 -14.42
CA SER A 59 14.55 -4.46 -15.81
C SER A 59 14.81 -3.25 -16.71
N HIS A 60 15.77 -3.41 -17.62
CA HIS A 60 16.05 -2.39 -18.64
C HIS A 60 14.90 -2.27 -19.64
N GLU A 61 14.26 -3.39 -19.97
CA GLU A 61 13.08 -3.42 -20.84
C GLU A 61 11.92 -2.63 -20.24
N ALA A 62 11.61 -2.85 -18.95
CA ALA A 62 10.55 -2.10 -18.27
C ALA A 62 10.82 -0.59 -18.24
N TRP A 63 12.09 -0.20 -18.15
CA TRP A 63 12.46 1.21 -18.25
C TRP A 63 12.32 1.77 -19.68
N LEU A 64 12.76 1.02 -20.69
CA LEU A 64 12.63 1.41 -22.10
C LEU A 64 11.16 1.57 -22.52
N LEU A 65 10.27 0.74 -21.97
CA LEU A 65 8.82 0.80 -22.20
C LEU A 65 8.13 1.89 -21.35
N GLY A 66 8.85 2.52 -20.42
CA GLY A 66 8.31 3.57 -19.56
C GLY A 66 7.45 3.07 -18.39
N ASP A 67 7.52 1.77 -18.07
CA ASP A 67 6.87 1.16 -16.91
C ASP A 67 7.59 1.48 -15.60
N THR A 68 8.90 1.78 -15.68
CA THR A 68 9.70 2.27 -14.56
C THR A 68 10.36 3.61 -14.87
N GLU A 69 10.54 4.43 -13.84
CA GLU A 69 11.16 5.76 -13.95
C GLU A 69 12.67 5.73 -13.73
N LEU A 70 13.21 4.58 -13.34
CA LEU A 70 14.59 4.37 -12.90
C LEU A 70 15.01 2.92 -13.21
N VAL A 71 16.29 2.75 -13.56
CA VAL A 71 16.97 1.45 -13.57
C VAL A 71 17.98 1.41 -12.43
N LEU A 72 17.85 0.42 -11.55
CA LEU A 72 18.84 0.11 -10.53
C LEU A 72 19.93 -0.79 -11.13
N LEU A 73 21.20 -0.48 -10.81
CA LEU A 73 22.33 -1.29 -11.28
C LEU A 73 22.64 -2.39 -10.25
N ALA A 74 22.95 -3.59 -10.74
CA ALA A 74 23.12 -4.79 -9.90
C ALA A 74 24.20 -4.62 -8.80
N ASN A 75 25.31 -3.94 -9.13
CA ASN A 75 26.51 -3.84 -8.28
C ASN A 75 26.50 -2.63 -7.31
N GLN A 76 25.36 -1.98 -7.11
CA GLN A 76 25.26 -0.86 -6.18
C GLN A 76 25.07 -1.32 -4.74
N THR A 77 25.64 -0.56 -3.79
CA THR A 77 25.41 -0.75 -2.36
C THR A 77 23.97 -0.40 -1.99
N ASP A 78 23.44 -1.03 -0.94
CA ASP A 78 22.08 -0.75 -0.44
C ASP A 78 21.88 0.73 -0.09
N LYS A 79 22.92 1.39 0.45
CA LYS A 79 22.88 2.82 0.74
C LYS A 79 22.66 3.66 -0.52
N HIS A 80 23.32 3.31 -1.62
CA HIS A 80 23.18 4.03 -2.88
C HIS A 80 21.81 3.75 -3.53
N LYS A 81 21.38 2.48 -3.58
CA LYS A 81 20.04 2.10 -4.05
C LYS A 81 18.95 2.82 -3.24
N ALA A 82 19.06 2.83 -1.91
CA ALA A 82 18.11 3.51 -1.05
C ALA A 82 18.06 5.02 -1.30
N LYS A 83 19.20 5.66 -1.58
CA LYS A 83 19.23 7.08 -1.95
C LYS A 83 18.46 7.32 -3.26
N GLN A 84 18.75 6.57 -4.32
CA GLN A 84 18.08 6.72 -5.61
C GLN A 84 16.57 6.44 -5.51
N LEU A 85 16.18 5.41 -4.76
CA LEU A 85 14.77 5.09 -4.52
C LEU A 85 14.05 6.20 -3.76
N LYS A 86 14.65 6.76 -2.71
CA LYS A 86 14.07 7.90 -1.98
C LYS A 86 13.90 9.11 -2.88
N GLU A 87 14.89 9.43 -3.70
CA GLU A 87 14.82 10.53 -4.66
C GLU A 87 13.72 10.32 -5.69
N MET A 88 13.63 9.12 -6.27
CA MET A 88 12.56 8.74 -7.20
C MET A 88 11.18 8.85 -6.54
N ILE A 89 11.01 8.33 -5.32
CA ILE A 89 9.75 8.42 -4.57
C ILE A 89 9.36 9.89 -4.40
N VAL A 90 10.26 10.76 -3.95
CA VAL A 90 9.94 12.19 -3.76
C VAL A 90 9.59 12.87 -5.08
N GLN A 91 10.29 12.57 -6.17
CA GLN A 91 10.07 13.20 -7.47
C GLN A 91 8.79 12.73 -8.18
N ARG A 92 8.45 11.45 -8.04
CA ARG A 92 7.33 10.81 -8.74
C ARG A 92 6.08 10.69 -7.89
N THR A 93 6.16 10.98 -6.60
CA THR A 93 4.98 11.09 -5.74
C THR A 93 4.37 12.48 -5.83
N GLY A 94 3.08 12.53 -6.14
CA GLY A 94 2.27 13.73 -6.07
C GLY A 94 1.30 13.60 -4.90
N VAL A 95 1.34 14.55 -3.97
CA VAL A 95 0.34 14.66 -2.91
C VAL A 95 -0.29 16.04 -3.01
N ALA A 96 -1.61 16.10 -3.00
CA ALA A 96 -2.32 17.37 -2.96
C ALA A 96 -3.47 17.32 -1.95
N VAL A 97 -3.69 18.46 -1.29
CA VAL A 97 -4.81 18.69 -0.38
C VAL A 97 -5.61 19.86 -0.92
N ASN A 98 -6.91 19.68 -1.12
CA ASN A 98 -7.79 20.72 -1.67
C ASN A 98 -7.23 21.33 -2.98
N GLY A 99 -6.61 20.48 -3.84
CA GLY A 99 -5.96 20.91 -5.07
C GLY A 99 -4.56 21.53 -4.92
N HIS A 100 -4.11 21.83 -3.70
CA HIS A 100 -2.78 22.38 -3.45
C HIS A 100 -1.74 21.27 -3.27
N LYS A 101 -0.73 21.25 -4.13
CA LYS A 101 0.38 20.30 -4.06
C LYS A 101 1.17 20.51 -2.76
N LEU A 102 1.41 19.42 -2.04
CA LEU A 102 2.19 19.41 -0.81
C LEU A 102 3.66 19.07 -1.09
N LYS A 103 4.54 19.63 -0.27
CA LYS A 103 5.93 19.17 -0.17
C LYS A 103 5.98 18.02 0.84
N CYS A 104 6.39 16.86 0.36
CA CYS A 104 6.52 15.65 1.17
C CYS A 104 7.97 15.20 1.24
N SER A 105 8.33 14.49 2.30
CA SER A 105 9.63 13.85 2.48
C SER A 105 9.47 12.40 2.89
N VAL A 106 10.42 11.55 2.49
CA VAL A 106 10.50 10.16 2.97
C VAL A 106 11.06 10.18 4.39
N ASN A 107 10.21 9.86 5.36
CA ASN A 107 10.54 9.87 6.79
C ASN A 107 11.07 8.52 7.25
N GLN A 108 10.61 7.43 6.63
CA GLN A 108 11.06 6.07 6.92
C GLN A 108 11.22 5.28 5.61
N PHE A 109 12.30 4.50 5.53
CA PHE A 109 12.61 3.66 4.38
C PHE A 109 13.53 2.53 4.82
N PRO A 110 13.36 1.30 4.30
CA PRO A 110 14.18 0.17 4.70
C PRO A 110 15.65 0.36 4.30
N SER A 111 16.56 -0.06 5.17
CA SER A 111 18.01 0.04 4.93
C SER A 111 18.60 -1.18 4.24
N ASN A 112 18.03 -2.37 4.46
CA ASN A 112 18.59 -3.65 4.01
C ASN A 112 17.91 -4.13 2.71
N LEU A 113 18.12 -3.39 1.63
CA LEU A 113 17.46 -3.67 0.34
C LEU A 113 17.91 -5.00 -0.28
N SER A 114 19.16 -5.40 -0.12
CA SER A 114 19.67 -6.67 -0.64
C SER A 114 19.04 -7.89 0.05
N GLU A 115 18.72 -7.78 1.33
CA GLU A 115 18.00 -8.80 2.08
C GLU A 115 16.55 -8.89 1.60
N LEU A 116 15.88 -7.74 1.49
CA LEU A 116 14.51 -7.65 0.97
C LEU A 116 14.39 -8.15 -0.47
N GLN A 117 15.41 -7.97 -1.30
CA GLN A 117 15.43 -8.47 -2.67
C GLN A 117 15.41 -10.00 -2.74
N LYS A 118 16.08 -10.68 -1.79
CA LYS A 118 16.13 -12.15 -1.72
C LYS A 118 14.89 -12.74 -1.07
N ALA A 119 14.21 -11.97 -0.23
CA ALA A 119 13.06 -12.42 0.54
C ALA A 119 11.75 -12.30 -0.25
N HIS A 120 11.48 -13.28 -1.13
CA HIS A 120 10.35 -13.29 -2.08
C HIS A 120 8.94 -13.07 -1.49
N HIS A 121 8.77 -13.27 -0.18
CA HIS A 121 7.49 -13.09 0.52
C HIS A 121 7.50 -12.00 1.59
N THR A 122 8.63 -11.33 1.81
CA THR A 122 8.73 -10.31 2.84
C THR A 122 8.23 -8.97 2.31
N ARG A 123 7.25 -8.42 3.02
CA ARG A 123 6.77 -7.07 2.79
C ARG A 123 7.55 -6.09 3.63
N SER A 124 7.80 -4.92 3.08
CA SER A 124 8.39 -3.80 3.82
C SER A 124 7.65 -2.53 3.47
N TYR A 125 7.96 -1.45 4.17
CA TYR A 125 7.22 -0.21 4.04
C TYR A 125 8.13 1.00 3.98
N PHE A 126 7.63 2.06 3.36
CA PHE A 126 8.18 3.40 3.48
C PHE A 126 7.08 4.38 3.91
N ARG A 127 7.48 5.47 4.55
CA ARG A 127 6.56 6.53 4.99
C ARG A 127 6.92 7.87 4.41
N LEU A 128 5.90 8.58 3.95
CA LEU A 128 5.99 9.97 3.55
C LEU A 128 5.28 10.84 4.57
N GLY A 129 5.95 11.89 5.02
CA GLY A 129 5.30 12.96 5.78
C GLY A 129 5.13 14.20 4.91
N CYS A 130 3.94 14.79 4.94
CA CYS A 130 3.62 16.03 4.26
C CYS A 130 2.98 17.01 5.25
N ILE A 131 3.35 18.28 5.15
CA ILE A 131 2.74 19.35 5.94
C ILE A 131 1.68 20.03 5.05
N ALA A 132 0.44 20.07 5.52
CA ALA A 132 -0.64 20.78 4.84
C ALA A 132 -0.76 22.22 5.40
N PRO A 133 -0.96 23.23 4.54
CA PRO A 133 -1.06 24.63 4.97
C PRO A 133 -2.36 24.94 5.72
N ASN A 134 -3.43 24.18 5.45
CA ASN A 134 -4.76 24.41 6.00
C ASN A 134 -5.15 23.31 7.00
N SER A 135 -5.80 23.71 8.09
CA SER A 135 -6.36 22.79 9.08
C SER A 135 -7.55 21.99 8.56
N GLN A 136 -8.32 22.55 7.61
CA GLN A 136 -9.48 21.90 7.02
C GLN A 136 -9.11 21.18 5.72
N ILE A 137 -9.10 19.86 5.77
CA ILE A 137 -8.76 18.98 4.65
C ILE A 137 -10.06 18.38 4.11
N ASN A 138 -10.48 18.80 2.92
CA ASN A 138 -11.74 18.35 2.30
C ASN A 138 -11.49 17.28 1.25
N SER A 139 -10.34 17.34 0.58
CA SER A 139 -9.91 16.34 -0.40
C SER A 139 -8.43 16.04 -0.26
N VAL A 140 -8.05 14.81 -0.58
CA VAL A 140 -6.67 14.38 -0.68
C VAL A 140 -6.51 13.63 -2.01
N ALA A 141 -5.50 14.01 -2.79
CA ALA A 141 -5.08 13.30 -3.98
C ALA A 141 -3.68 12.72 -3.76
N LEU A 142 -3.47 11.48 -4.22
CA LEU A 142 -2.21 10.77 -4.15
C LEU A 142 -1.90 10.15 -5.52
N SER A 143 -0.70 10.41 -6.02
CA SER A 143 -0.08 9.66 -7.10
C SER A 143 1.25 9.11 -6.59
N LEU A 144 1.54 7.85 -6.88
CA LEU A 144 2.77 7.15 -6.48
C LEU A 144 3.55 6.72 -7.73
N PRO A 145 4.85 6.40 -7.62
CA PRO A 145 5.64 5.88 -8.73
C PRO A 145 4.98 4.69 -9.42
N LYS A 146 4.98 4.68 -10.76
CA LYS A 146 4.36 3.61 -11.58
C LYS A 146 4.98 2.25 -11.31
N SER A 147 6.28 2.22 -11.01
CA SER A 147 7.03 1.00 -10.68
C SER A 147 6.46 0.22 -9.49
N LEU A 148 5.63 0.82 -8.63
CA LEU A 148 4.94 0.14 -7.52
C LEU A 148 3.75 -0.72 -7.96
N GLY A 149 3.35 -0.64 -9.23
CA GLY A 149 2.23 -1.39 -9.80
C GLY A 149 0.88 -0.91 -9.29
N ARG A 150 -0.09 -1.84 -9.21
CA ARG A 150 -1.43 -1.54 -8.66
C ARG A 150 -1.34 -1.34 -7.14
N ILE A 151 -2.03 -0.31 -6.66
CA ILE A 151 -2.00 0.12 -5.27
C ILE A 151 -3.42 0.25 -4.75
N TYR A 152 -3.72 -0.45 -3.66
CA TYR A 152 -4.94 -0.24 -2.92
C TYR A 152 -4.74 0.88 -1.90
N VAL A 153 -5.48 1.97 -2.08
CA VAL A 153 -5.34 3.19 -1.28
C VAL A 153 -6.48 3.29 -0.26
N SER A 154 -6.15 3.59 0.99
CA SER A 154 -7.09 3.90 2.04
C SER A 154 -6.82 5.29 2.63
N LEU A 155 -7.88 6.01 3.00
CA LEU A 155 -7.80 7.30 3.66
C LEU A 155 -8.42 7.18 5.05
N VAL A 156 -7.66 7.56 6.08
CA VAL A 156 -8.05 7.45 7.48
C VAL A 156 -7.96 8.82 8.15
N ARG A 157 -9.02 9.18 8.87
CA ARG A 157 -9.05 10.35 9.76
C ARG A 157 -9.31 9.85 11.20
N PRO A 158 -8.27 9.74 12.04
CA PRO A 158 -8.43 9.23 13.40
C PRO A 158 -9.26 10.18 14.26
N LYS A 159 -10.07 9.63 15.18
CA LYS A 159 -10.68 10.40 16.25
C LYS A 159 -9.57 10.91 17.17
N GLN A 160 -9.61 12.19 17.56
CA GLN A 160 -8.63 12.82 18.43
C GLN A 160 -9.33 13.39 19.66
N GLN A 161 -8.72 13.23 20.83
CA GLN A 161 -9.17 13.82 22.08
C GLN A 161 -7.95 14.39 22.81
N VAL A 162 -8.11 15.60 23.36
CA VAL A 162 -7.11 16.20 24.26
C VAL A 162 -7.44 15.72 25.68
N ILE A 163 -6.42 15.27 26.42
CA ILE A 163 -6.56 14.84 27.81
C ILE A 163 -5.49 15.50 28.68
N GLY A 164 -5.81 15.73 29.96
CA GLY A 164 -4.85 16.17 30.95
C GLY A 164 -3.87 15.05 31.36
N ALA A 165 -2.76 15.44 31.98
CA ALA A 165 -1.81 14.48 32.54
C ALA A 165 -2.48 13.68 33.67
N GLY A 166 -2.45 12.34 33.58
CA GLY A 166 -3.09 11.44 34.54
C GLY A 166 -4.57 11.13 34.26
N GLU A 167 -5.19 11.75 33.25
CA GLU A 167 -6.57 11.49 32.87
C GLU A 167 -6.71 10.31 31.88
N LYS A 168 -7.92 9.75 31.78
CA LYS A 168 -8.24 8.63 30.89
C LYS A 168 -8.96 9.12 29.63
N ALA A 169 -8.46 8.75 28.45
CA ALA A 169 -9.20 8.86 27.19
C ALA A 169 -10.09 7.62 26.96
N MET A 170 -11.29 7.81 26.43
CA MET A 170 -12.18 6.72 26.03
C MET A 170 -12.73 7.00 24.63
N PHE A 171 -12.58 6.03 23.73
CA PHE A 171 -13.12 6.07 22.38
C PHE A 171 -14.15 4.96 22.22
N ASN A 172 -15.39 5.34 21.89
CA ASN A 172 -16.41 4.38 21.50
C ASN A 172 -16.26 4.08 20.00
N LEU A 173 -16.23 2.78 19.67
CA LEU A 173 -16.11 2.26 18.30
C LEU A 173 -17.48 2.17 17.65
#